data_AF-A0A3C0B825-F1
#
_entry.id   AF-A0A3C0B825-F1
#
_cell.length_a   1.000
_cell.length_b   1.000
_cell.length_c   1.000
_cell.angle_alpha   90.00
_cell.angle_beta   90.00
_cell.angle_gamma   90.00
#
_symmetry.space_group_name_H-M   'P 1'
#
loop_
_entity.id
_entity.type
_entity.pdbx_description
1 polymer ?
#
loop_
_entity_poly.entity_id
_entity_poly.type
_entity_poly.pdbx_seq_one_letter_code
_entity_poly.pdbx_strand_id
1 'polypeptide(L)'
;MKKIYLLLLFLFPAILLNAQDKTLYVVKLTDKANSQFHISEPAAFLSHRAIERRLRQNIPIDETDLPVSPACLKQIRQEGAEIVYSSKWLNTVILSIENQSIYAKIAAKPFVKRIYKETRLFENQANKPFFDNEIIYKNSPTNNVYPKNTSAPNVLSYGASFNQVNMIAANQLHNLGYMGQGFTIAVIDAGFKSANTMAAFDSLRANNRILGTQDFVSPGNNVYQNTMSSHGTYVLSTMAGWLPGQLIGTAPHAN
;
A
#
# COMPACT_ATOMS: atom_id res chain seq x y z
N MET A 1 -8.75 40.45 -53.80
CA MET A 1 -7.95 40.15 -52.60
C MET A 1 -8.53 40.72 -51.29
N LYS A 2 -9.84 41.01 -51.18
CA LYS A 2 -10.46 41.56 -49.95
C LYS A 2 -11.53 40.67 -49.30
N LYS A 3 -11.74 39.44 -49.78
CA LYS A 3 -12.79 38.52 -49.29
C LYS A 3 -12.28 37.27 -48.54
N ILE A 4 -10.96 37.06 -48.46
CA ILE A 4 -10.36 35.90 -47.77
C ILE A 4 -10.02 36.19 -46.29
N TYR A 5 -9.88 37.45 -45.91
CA TYR A 5 -9.52 37.81 -44.52
C TYR A 5 -10.69 37.70 -43.52
N LEU A 6 -11.95 37.64 -44.00
CA LEU A 6 -13.11 37.55 -43.11
C LEU A 6 -13.42 36.10 -42.66
N LEU A 7 -12.94 35.09 -43.40
CA LEU A 7 -13.19 33.68 -43.07
C LEU A 7 -12.18 33.12 -42.04
N LEU A 8 -11.04 33.80 -41.86
CA LEU A 8 -10.00 33.43 -40.90
C LEU A 8 -10.21 34.00 -39.49
N LEU A 9 -11.18 34.90 -39.32
CA LEU A 9 -11.52 35.48 -38.01
C LEU A 9 -12.57 34.67 -37.24
N PHE A 10 -13.17 33.65 -37.85
CA PHE A 10 -14.24 32.83 -37.26
C PHE A 10 -13.83 31.39 -36.92
N LEU A 11 -12.59 30.99 -37.18
CA LEU A 11 -12.07 29.69 -36.74
C LEU A 11 -11.21 29.89 -35.49
N PHE A 12 -11.68 29.34 -34.37
CA PHE A 12 -11.04 29.22 -33.07
C PHE A 12 -11.04 30.45 -32.15
N PRO A 13 -12.10 30.66 -31.35
CA PRO A 13 -11.86 30.73 -29.93
C PRO A 13 -11.49 29.31 -29.49
N ALA A 14 -10.18 29.02 -29.45
CA ALA A 14 -9.70 27.92 -28.62
C ALA A 14 -10.09 28.30 -27.19
N ILE A 15 -11.23 27.79 -26.73
CA ILE A 15 -11.59 27.81 -25.33
C ILE A 15 -10.45 27.04 -24.66
N LEU A 16 -9.52 27.79 -24.07
CA LEU A 16 -8.57 27.26 -23.12
C LEU A 16 -9.41 26.80 -21.94
N LEU A 17 -9.94 25.59 -22.04
CA LEU A 17 -10.36 24.81 -20.90
C LEU A 17 -9.08 24.56 -20.12
N ASN A 18 -8.74 25.50 -19.22
CA ASN A 18 -7.84 25.19 -18.15
C ASN A 18 -8.50 24.03 -17.41
N ALA A 19 -7.95 22.83 -17.55
CA ALA A 19 -8.23 21.77 -16.60
C ALA A 19 -7.89 22.36 -15.23
N GLN A 20 -8.89 22.66 -14.42
CA GLN A 20 -8.64 23.12 -13.07
C GLN A 20 -7.93 21.97 -12.36
N ASP A 21 -6.72 22.23 -11.88
CA ASP A 21 -6.02 21.29 -11.03
C ASP A 21 -6.94 20.91 -9.87
N LYS A 22 -7.28 19.61 -9.80
CA LYS A 22 -8.13 19.06 -8.75
C LYS A 22 -7.52 19.41 -7.41
N THR A 23 -8.14 20.33 -6.68
CA THR A 23 -7.66 20.69 -5.36
C THR A 23 -8.16 19.66 -4.35
N LEU A 24 -7.21 19.05 -3.64
CA LEU A 24 -7.49 18.03 -2.65
C LEU A 24 -7.59 18.62 -1.25
N TYR A 25 -8.59 18.15 -0.50
CA TYR A 25 -8.87 18.58 0.85
C TYR A 25 -8.96 17.38 1.78
N VAL A 26 -8.37 17.50 2.96
CA VAL A 26 -8.52 16.54 4.05
C VAL A 26 -9.61 17.03 4.98
N VAL A 27 -10.60 16.17 5.20
CA VAL A 27 -11.73 16.41 6.11
C VAL A 27 -11.61 15.46 7.30
N LYS A 28 -11.34 16.01 8.48
CA LYS A 28 -11.40 15.30 9.76
C LYS A 28 -12.83 15.36 10.28
N LEU A 29 -13.39 14.21 10.64
CA LEU A 29 -14.74 14.09 11.17
C LEU A 29 -14.70 14.09 12.71
N THR A 30 -15.80 14.49 13.34
CA THR A 30 -15.90 14.60 14.81
C THR A 30 -15.90 13.23 15.49
N ASP A 31 -16.76 12.34 15.01
CA ASP A 31 -17.07 11.04 15.59
C ASP A 31 -17.61 10.09 14.50
N LYS A 32 -18.09 8.92 14.90
CA LYS A 32 -18.75 7.93 14.03
C LYS A 32 -20.18 7.60 14.47
N ALA A 33 -20.80 8.44 15.31
CA ALA A 33 -22.09 8.17 15.93
C ALA A 33 -23.24 8.03 14.92
N ASN A 34 -23.14 8.70 13.76
CA ASN A 34 -24.13 8.61 12.68
C ASN A 34 -23.93 7.37 11.77
N SER A 35 -23.45 6.26 12.32
CA SER A 35 -23.20 5.03 11.60
C SER A 35 -24.29 3.99 11.89
N GLN A 36 -24.69 3.24 10.87
CA GLN A 36 -25.56 2.06 11.04
C GLN A 36 -24.83 0.84 11.60
N PHE A 37 -23.51 0.94 11.78
CA PHE A 37 -22.66 -0.14 12.26
C PHE A 37 -22.47 -0.03 13.77
N HIS A 38 -22.60 -1.15 14.48
CA HIS A 38 -22.48 -1.24 15.92
C HIS A 38 -21.33 -2.17 16.32
N ILE A 39 -20.53 -1.77 17.32
CA ILE A 39 -19.38 -2.58 17.79
C ILE A 39 -19.79 -3.97 18.32
N SER A 40 -21.04 -4.13 18.75
CA SER A 40 -21.64 -5.41 19.14
C SER A 40 -21.85 -6.37 17.98
N GLU A 41 -21.82 -5.87 16.74
CA GLU A 41 -22.04 -6.64 15.51
C GLU A 41 -20.84 -6.48 14.55
N PRO A 42 -19.63 -6.91 14.95
CA PRO A 42 -18.42 -6.66 14.19
C PRO A 42 -18.41 -7.30 12.81
N ALA A 43 -19.14 -8.41 12.62
CA ALA A 43 -19.26 -9.08 11.34
C ALA A 43 -19.90 -8.21 10.24
N ALA A 44 -20.60 -7.13 10.61
CA ALA A 44 -21.19 -6.20 9.64
C ALA A 44 -20.15 -5.28 8.96
N PHE A 45 -18.97 -5.09 9.56
CA PHE A 45 -17.96 -4.15 9.05
C PHE A 45 -16.50 -4.65 9.13
N LEU A 46 -16.26 -5.79 9.78
CA LEU A 46 -14.97 -6.49 9.78
C LEU A 46 -15.11 -7.82 9.06
N SER A 47 -14.07 -8.19 8.31
CA SER A 47 -13.98 -9.53 7.76
C SER A 47 -13.83 -10.56 8.89
N HIS A 48 -14.31 -11.78 8.65
CA HIS A 48 -14.15 -12.89 9.58
C HIS A 48 -12.70 -13.06 10.06
N ARG A 49 -11.76 -13.01 9.10
CA ARG A 49 -10.32 -13.07 9.37
C ARG A 49 -9.81 -11.97 10.33
N ALA A 50 -10.33 -10.75 10.21
CA ALA A 50 -9.93 -9.65 11.08
C ALA A 50 -10.42 -9.86 12.52
N ILE A 51 -11.62 -10.42 12.68
CA ILE A 51 -12.20 -10.77 13.98
C ILE A 51 -11.40 -11.89 14.63
N GLU A 52 -11.14 -13.00 13.92
CA GLU A 52 -10.35 -14.13 14.44
C GLU A 52 -8.94 -13.72 14.85
N ARG A 53 -8.27 -12.86 14.07
CA ARG A 53 -6.94 -12.35 14.41
C ARG A 53 -6.96 -11.57 15.71
N ARG A 54 -7.94 -10.69 15.89
CA ARG A 54 -8.11 -9.89 17.12
C ARG A 54 -8.37 -10.78 18.33
N LEU A 55 -9.24 -11.79 18.20
CA LEU A 55 -9.50 -12.78 19.25
C LEU A 55 -8.21 -13.52 19.67
N ARG A 56 -7.42 -14.00 18.70
CA ARG A 56 -6.15 -14.69 18.96
C ARG A 56 -5.12 -13.79 19.67
N GLN A 57 -5.13 -12.50 19.37
CA GLN A 57 -4.20 -11.52 19.91
C GLN A 57 -4.73 -10.81 21.17
N ASN A 58 -5.92 -11.17 21.66
CA ASN A 58 -6.61 -10.48 22.76
C ASN A 58 -6.74 -8.96 22.54
N ILE A 59 -7.01 -8.54 21.30
CA ILE A 59 -7.21 -7.13 20.96
C ILE A 59 -8.71 -6.85 20.87
N PRO A 60 -9.27 -5.97 21.72
CA PRO A 60 -10.70 -5.66 21.68
C PRO A 60 -11.08 -4.95 20.37
N ILE A 61 -12.35 -5.07 19.98
CA ILE A 61 -12.94 -4.27 18.91
C ILE A 61 -13.47 -2.99 19.54
N ASP A 62 -13.19 -1.85 18.91
CA ASP A 62 -13.59 -0.53 19.40
C ASP A 62 -14.11 0.37 18.26
N GLU A 63 -14.45 1.60 18.60
CA GLU A 63 -15.00 2.59 17.66
C GLU A 63 -14.04 2.95 16.51
N THR A 64 -12.74 2.71 16.66
CA THR A 64 -11.77 2.97 15.59
C THR A 64 -11.93 1.99 14.42
N ASP A 65 -12.50 0.80 14.66
CA ASP A 65 -12.76 -0.20 13.63
C ASP A 65 -13.98 0.11 12.77
N LEU A 66 -14.94 0.89 13.31
CA LEU A 66 -16.13 1.30 12.56
C LEU A 66 -15.73 2.04 11.28
N PRO A 67 -16.42 1.85 10.16
CA PRO A 67 -16.16 2.65 8.96
C PRO A 67 -16.55 4.11 9.21
N VAL A 68 -16.07 5.00 8.34
CA VAL A 68 -16.59 6.37 8.31
C VAL A 68 -18.10 6.33 8.06
N SER A 69 -18.87 7.12 8.81
CA SER A 69 -20.35 7.13 8.72
C SER A 69 -20.84 7.22 7.27
N PRO A 70 -21.61 6.23 6.78
CA PRO A 70 -22.19 6.28 5.44
C PRO A 70 -23.10 7.50 5.22
N ALA A 71 -23.80 7.94 6.28
CA ALA A 71 -24.65 9.13 6.24
C ALA A 71 -23.82 10.41 6.01
N CYS A 72 -22.68 10.55 6.70
CA CYS A 72 -21.75 11.67 6.46
C CYS A 72 -21.20 11.65 5.03
N LEU A 73 -20.75 10.48 4.54
CA LEU A 73 -20.25 10.34 3.16
C LEU A 73 -21.34 10.68 2.12
N LYS A 74 -22.58 10.27 2.36
CA LYS A 74 -23.72 10.61 1.49
C LYS A 74 -23.96 12.11 1.44
N GLN A 75 -23.98 12.78 2.59
CA GLN A 75 -24.16 14.23 2.64
C GLN A 75 -23.01 14.97 1.93
N ILE A 76 -21.76 14.53 2.09
CA ILE A 76 -20.62 15.12 1.37
C ILE A 76 -20.79 14.99 -0.15
N ARG A 77 -21.18 13.81 -0.65
CA ARG A 77 -21.43 13.60 -2.09
C ARG A 77 -22.57 14.48 -2.61
N GLN A 78 -23.62 14.67 -1.82
CA GLN A 78 -24.77 15.51 -2.20
C GLN A 78 -24.40 16.99 -2.37
N GLU A 79 -23.35 17.48 -1.68
CA GLU A 79 -22.83 18.83 -1.91
C GLU A 79 -22.01 18.95 -3.21
N GLY A 80 -21.74 17.84 -3.90
CA GLY A 80 -21.02 17.82 -5.18
C GLY A 80 -19.52 17.56 -5.07
N ALA A 81 -18.99 17.19 -3.90
CA ALA A 81 -17.58 16.81 -3.76
C ALA A 81 -17.33 15.34 -4.19
N GLU A 82 -16.22 15.11 -4.88
CA GLU A 82 -15.73 13.77 -5.18
C GLU A 82 -14.97 13.22 -3.97
N ILE A 83 -15.37 12.06 -3.47
CA ILE A 83 -14.64 11.36 -2.42
C ILE A 83 -13.53 10.53 -3.06
N VAL A 84 -12.28 10.95 -2.84
CA VAL A 84 -11.09 10.25 -3.35
C VAL A 84 -10.74 9.06 -2.44
N TYR A 85 -10.76 9.27 -1.13
CA TYR A 85 -10.46 8.20 -0.17
C TYR A 85 -11.15 8.43 1.18
N SER A 86 -11.36 7.36 1.94
CA SER A 86 -11.81 7.46 3.33
C SER A 86 -11.00 6.51 4.22
N SER A 87 -10.54 7.02 5.37
CA SER A 87 -9.78 6.24 6.35
C SER A 87 -10.64 6.02 7.59
N LYS A 88 -10.98 4.75 7.84
CA LYS A 88 -11.72 4.34 9.03
C LYS A 88 -10.95 4.65 10.33
N TRP A 89 -9.65 4.39 10.37
CA TRP A 89 -8.84 4.56 11.57
C TRP A 89 -8.59 6.03 11.90
N LEU A 90 -8.38 6.86 10.89
CA LEU A 90 -8.13 8.30 11.08
C LEU A 90 -9.42 9.11 11.15
N ASN A 91 -10.59 8.48 10.99
CA ASN A 91 -11.89 9.13 10.82
C ASN A 91 -11.83 10.33 9.85
N THR A 92 -11.28 10.08 8.66
CA THR A 92 -10.88 11.13 7.70
C THR A 92 -11.41 10.81 6.30
N VAL A 93 -11.79 11.85 5.56
CA VAL A 93 -12.15 11.76 4.14
C VAL A 93 -11.27 12.70 3.33
N ILE A 94 -10.72 12.21 2.22
CA ILE A 94 -10.00 13.01 1.22
C ILE A 94 -10.98 13.32 0.10
N LEU A 95 -11.15 14.60 -0.18
CA LEU A 95 -12.08 15.11 -1.17
C LEU A 95 -11.34 15.83 -2.29
N SER A 96 -11.82 15.66 -3.53
CA SER A 96 -11.57 16.64 -4.58
C SER A 96 -12.73 17.62 -4.62
N ILE A 97 -12.41 18.90 -4.51
CA ILE A 97 -13.39 19.99 -4.47
C ILE A 97 -13.06 20.96 -5.61
N GLU A 98 -14.04 21.17 -6.50
CA GLU A 98 -13.88 21.99 -7.70
C GLU A 98 -14.02 23.49 -7.44
N ASN A 99 -14.88 23.87 -6.48
CA ASN A 99 -15.13 25.29 -6.20
C ASN A 99 -15.30 25.59 -4.70
N GLN A 100 -15.08 26.86 -4.35
CA GLN A 100 -15.09 27.34 -2.98
C GLN A 100 -16.49 27.28 -2.32
N SER A 101 -17.57 27.26 -3.10
CA SER A 101 -18.93 27.14 -2.56
C SER A 101 -19.16 25.75 -1.96
N ILE A 102 -18.73 24.69 -2.65
CA ILE A 102 -18.79 23.30 -2.14
C ILE A 102 -17.97 23.17 -0.85
N TYR A 103 -16.76 23.74 -0.83
CA TYR A 103 -15.94 23.80 0.38
C TYR A 103 -16.70 24.41 1.56
N ALA A 104 -17.32 25.58 1.37
CA ALA A 104 -18.04 26.27 2.44
C ALA A 104 -19.22 25.46 2.98
N LYS A 105 -19.98 24.80 2.09
CA LYS A 105 -21.11 23.93 2.49
C LYS A 105 -20.65 22.72 3.30
N ILE A 106 -19.55 22.09 2.92
CA ILE A 106 -18.98 20.95 3.63
C ILE A 106 -18.39 21.39 4.97
N ALA A 107 -17.63 22.50 5.00
CA ALA A 107 -17.02 23.03 6.21
C ALA A 107 -18.05 23.38 7.29
N ALA A 108 -19.27 23.76 6.89
CA ALA A 108 -20.36 24.09 7.80
C ALA A 108 -21.12 22.88 8.36
N LYS A 109 -20.84 21.64 7.90
CA LYS A 109 -21.53 20.44 8.39
C LYS A 109 -21.13 20.17 9.85
N PRO A 110 -22.07 19.79 10.74
CA PRO A 110 -21.80 19.61 12.17
C PRO A 110 -20.85 18.44 12.46
N PHE A 111 -20.77 17.45 11.57
CA PHE A 111 -19.87 16.31 11.69
C PHE A 111 -18.44 16.59 11.17
N VAL A 112 -18.16 17.78 10.64
CA VAL A 112 -16.83 18.18 10.18
C VAL A 112 -16.10 18.87 11.31
N LYS A 113 -15.07 18.20 11.85
CA LYS A 113 -14.19 18.74 12.89
C LYS A 113 -13.21 19.76 12.32
N ARG A 114 -12.64 19.45 11.15
CA ARG A 114 -11.67 20.31 10.46
C ARG A 114 -11.61 19.94 8.99
N ILE A 115 -11.50 20.94 8.14
CA ILE A 115 -11.18 20.79 6.72
C ILE A 115 -9.98 21.66 6.38
N TYR A 116 -9.02 21.13 5.62
CA TYR A 116 -7.86 21.89 5.16
C TYR A 116 -7.38 21.37 3.80
N LYS A 117 -6.82 22.28 3.01
CA LYS A 117 -6.21 21.96 1.71
C LYS A 117 -4.96 21.10 1.95
N GLU A 118 -4.81 20.05 1.15
CA GLU A 118 -3.68 19.13 1.22
C GLU A 118 -2.96 19.11 -0.12
N THR A 119 -1.80 19.75 -0.17
CA THR A 119 -0.97 19.81 -1.38
C THR A 119 0.21 18.84 -1.31
N ARG A 120 0.62 18.43 -0.11
CA ARG A 120 1.87 17.67 0.08
C ARG A 120 1.71 16.17 -0.17
N LEU A 121 0.51 15.62 -0.02
CA LEU A 121 0.27 14.18 -0.23
C LEU A 121 0.49 13.72 -1.68
N PHE A 122 0.44 14.64 -2.64
CA PHE A 122 0.54 14.34 -4.08
C PHE A 122 1.60 15.19 -4.80
N GLU A 123 2.29 16.07 -4.09
CA GLU A 123 3.51 16.69 -4.59
C GLU A 123 4.62 15.62 -4.61
N ASN A 124 5.23 15.42 -5.78
CA ASN A 124 6.43 14.59 -5.92
C ASN A 124 7.54 15.18 -5.05
N GLN A 125 7.68 14.70 -3.81
CA GLN A 125 8.90 14.93 -3.04
C GLN A 125 10.00 14.08 -3.68
N ALA A 126 10.64 14.67 -4.69
CA ALA A 126 11.54 13.99 -5.62
C ALA A 126 12.80 13.40 -4.98
N ASN A 127 13.08 13.69 -3.71
CA ASN A 127 14.33 13.29 -3.08
C ASN A 127 14.05 12.58 -1.75
N LYS A 128 14.03 11.25 -1.76
CA LYS A 128 14.35 10.51 -0.53
C LYS A 128 15.88 10.43 -0.45
N PRO A 129 16.55 11.20 0.43
CA PRO A 129 18.01 11.25 0.47
C PRO A 129 18.69 9.91 0.80
N PHE A 130 17.92 8.90 1.21
CA PHE A 130 18.44 7.71 1.88
C PHE A 130 18.66 6.50 0.97
N PHE A 131 18.05 6.42 -0.23
CA PHE A 131 18.16 5.23 -1.09
C PHE A 131 19.00 5.45 -2.37
N ASP A 132 19.21 6.69 -2.79
CA ASP A 132 20.02 7.00 -3.98
C ASP A 132 21.51 6.66 -3.79
N ASN A 133 21.94 6.52 -2.53
CA ASN A 133 23.33 6.24 -2.14
C ASN A 133 23.53 4.84 -1.53
N GLU A 134 22.54 3.93 -1.61
CA GLU A 134 22.77 2.53 -1.21
C GLU A 134 23.70 1.85 -2.22
N ILE A 135 25.00 1.93 -1.95
CA ILE A 135 26.00 1.14 -2.64
C ILE A 135 25.84 -0.30 -2.12
N ILE A 136 25.13 -1.12 -2.90
CA ILE A 136 25.25 -2.57 -2.76
C ILE A 136 26.67 -2.91 -3.20
N TYR A 137 27.57 -3.08 -2.24
CA TYR A 137 28.84 -3.75 -2.50
C TYR A 137 28.49 -5.14 -3.03
N LYS A 138 28.57 -5.32 -4.35
CA LYS A 138 28.75 -6.64 -4.92
C LYS A 138 30.08 -7.12 -4.39
N ASN A 139 30.06 -7.77 -3.24
CA ASN A 139 31.17 -8.61 -2.86
C ASN A 139 31.36 -9.56 -4.04
N SER A 140 32.50 -9.44 -4.73
CA SER A 140 32.95 -10.46 -5.68
C SER A 140 32.71 -11.82 -5.04
N PRO A 141 32.40 -12.87 -5.82
CA PRO A 141 32.30 -14.22 -5.30
C PRO A 141 33.69 -14.63 -4.84
N THR A 142 34.13 -14.16 -3.67
CA THR A 142 35.12 -14.85 -2.90
C THR A 142 34.45 -16.18 -2.59
N ASN A 143 35.21 -17.26 -2.74
CA ASN A 143 34.84 -18.59 -2.31
C ASN A 143 34.71 -18.60 -0.77
N ASN A 144 33.84 -17.77 -0.21
CA ASN A 144 33.41 -17.82 1.16
C ASN A 144 32.54 -19.06 1.25
N VAL A 145 33.22 -20.19 1.40
CA VAL A 145 32.69 -21.36 2.05
C VAL A 145 32.14 -20.84 3.37
N TYR A 146 30.83 -20.58 3.40
CA TYR A 146 30.16 -20.21 4.63
C TYR A 146 30.49 -21.30 5.65
N PRO A 147 31.14 -20.97 6.78
CA PRO A 147 31.62 -21.98 7.69
C PRO A 147 30.44 -22.86 8.09
N LYS A 148 30.59 -24.15 7.82
CA LYS A 148 29.64 -25.24 8.15
C LYS A 148 29.65 -25.49 9.67
N ASN A 149 29.58 -24.44 10.48
CA ASN A 149 29.67 -24.52 11.94
C ASN A 149 28.32 -24.16 12.55
N THR A 150 27.39 -25.11 12.47
CA THR A 150 26.30 -25.25 13.45
C THR A 150 26.11 -26.73 13.73
N SER A 151 26.16 -27.10 15.02
CA SER A 151 26.10 -28.47 15.53
C SER A 151 24.73 -29.16 15.38
N ALA A 152 23.84 -28.59 14.57
CA ALA A 152 22.56 -29.16 14.17
C ALA A 152 22.40 -28.97 12.64
N PRO A 153 22.09 -30.03 11.87
CA PRO A 153 21.89 -29.90 10.44
C PRO A 153 20.67 -29.01 10.17
N ASN A 154 20.87 -27.89 9.46
CA ASN A 154 19.74 -27.12 8.96
C ASN A 154 18.97 -27.97 7.95
N VAL A 155 17.64 -28.03 8.10
CA VAL A 155 16.76 -28.76 7.17
C VAL A 155 16.74 -28.09 5.79
N LEU A 156 17.03 -26.79 5.72
CA LEU A 156 17.00 -25.99 4.51
C LEU A 156 18.40 -25.51 4.09
N SER A 157 18.59 -25.38 2.76
CA SER A 157 19.79 -24.83 2.16
C SER A 157 19.58 -23.36 1.80
N TYR A 158 20.01 -22.44 2.68
CA TYR A 158 19.77 -21.00 2.57
C TYR A 158 20.62 -20.28 1.51
N GLY A 159 21.71 -20.90 1.03
CA GLY A 159 22.65 -20.25 0.12
C GLY A 159 23.18 -18.91 0.68
N ALA A 160 23.14 -17.87 -0.14
CA ALA A 160 23.63 -16.53 0.21
C ALA A 160 22.87 -15.90 1.41
N SER A 161 21.69 -16.41 1.74
CA SER A 161 20.87 -15.88 2.82
C SER A 161 21.13 -16.45 4.21
N PHE A 162 22.08 -17.40 4.32
CA PHE A 162 22.32 -18.10 5.59
C PHE A 162 22.68 -17.16 6.74
N ASN A 163 23.57 -16.19 6.51
CA ASN A 163 24.05 -15.32 7.58
C ASN A 163 22.91 -14.55 8.24
N GLN A 164 22.06 -13.87 7.47
CA GLN A 164 20.95 -13.10 8.05
C GLN A 164 19.91 -13.99 8.73
N VAL A 165 19.62 -15.18 8.19
CA VAL A 165 18.67 -16.12 8.79
C VAL A 165 19.20 -16.64 10.13
N ASN A 166 20.49 -16.98 10.18
CA ASN A 166 21.14 -17.49 11.39
C ASN A 166 21.29 -16.43 12.47
N MET A 167 21.60 -15.17 12.10
CA MET A 167 21.72 -14.05 13.03
C MET A 167 20.47 -13.82 13.88
N ILE A 168 19.28 -14.07 13.30
CA ILE A 168 17.99 -13.91 14.00
C ILE A 168 17.38 -15.25 14.44
N ALA A 169 18.16 -16.34 14.39
CA ALA A 169 17.74 -17.71 14.72
C ALA A 169 16.49 -18.22 13.96
N ALA A 170 16.16 -17.64 12.81
CA ALA A 170 15.02 -18.07 11.99
C ALA A 170 15.21 -19.51 11.46
N ASN A 171 16.45 -19.95 11.30
CA ASN A 171 16.76 -21.34 10.96
C ASN A 171 16.27 -22.35 12.01
N GLN A 172 16.26 -21.98 13.30
CA GLN A 172 15.74 -22.85 14.35
C GLN A 172 14.23 -23.03 14.21
N LEU A 173 13.50 -21.94 13.88
CA LEU A 173 12.06 -22.00 13.61
C LEU A 173 11.76 -22.86 12.38
N HIS A 174 12.55 -22.70 11.31
CA HIS A 174 12.42 -23.53 10.11
C HIS A 174 12.67 -25.01 10.39
N ASN A 175 13.65 -25.36 11.24
CA ASN A 175 13.90 -26.74 11.65
C ASN A 175 12.72 -27.35 12.44
N LEU A 176 11.91 -26.53 13.09
CA LEU A 176 10.66 -26.93 13.75
C LEU A 176 9.44 -26.90 12.80
N GLY A 177 9.64 -26.57 11.52
CA GLY A 177 8.57 -26.49 10.51
C GLY A 177 7.84 -25.14 10.44
N TYR A 178 8.21 -24.16 11.26
CA TYR A 178 7.61 -22.82 11.28
C TYR A 178 8.27 -21.94 10.23
N MET A 179 7.60 -21.74 9.09
CA MET A 179 8.10 -21.02 7.91
C MET A 179 7.15 -19.89 7.45
N GLY A 180 6.24 -19.45 8.34
CA GLY A 180 5.26 -18.40 8.05
C GLY A 180 3.89 -18.90 7.55
N GLN A 181 3.66 -20.21 7.52
CA GLN A 181 2.37 -20.79 7.11
C GLN A 181 1.20 -20.15 7.87
N GLY A 182 0.15 -19.75 7.14
CA GLY A 182 -1.07 -19.17 7.72
C GLY A 182 -0.98 -17.69 8.11
N PHE A 183 0.21 -17.08 8.07
CA PHE A 183 0.39 -15.65 8.23
C PHE A 183 0.29 -14.95 6.88
N THR A 184 -0.42 -13.81 6.83
CA THR A 184 -0.38 -12.89 5.67
C THR A 184 0.36 -11.64 6.07
N ILE A 185 1.29 -11.23 5.21
CA ILE A 185 2.12 -10.06 5.44
C ILE A 185 1.89 -9.05 4.31
N ALA A 186 1.38 -7.87 4.68
CA ALA A 186 1.28 -6.76 3.74
C ALA A 186 2.64 -6.08 3.62
N VAL A 187 3.21 -6.06 2.41
CA VAL A 187 4.45 -5.35 2.11
C VAL A 187 4.07 -4.04 1.40
N ILE A 188 4.34 -2.90 2.06
CA ILE A 188 4.07 -1.56 1.51
C ILE A 188 5.40 -0.97 1.07
N ASP A 189 5.61 -0.88 -0.24
CA ASP A 189 6.88 -0.46 -0.83
C ASP A 189 6.65 0.32 -2.15
N ALA A 190 7.73 0.76 -2.80
CA ALA A 190 7.73 1.55 -4.04
C ALA A 190 7.50 0.71 -5.32
N GLY A 191 6.99 -0.51 -5.18
CA GLY A 191 6.74 -1.45 -6.27
C GLY A 191 7.53 -2.75 -6.16
N PHE A 192 7.17 -3.71 -7.02
CA PHE A 192 7.68 -5.09 -6.98
C PHE A 192 8.16 -5.52 -8.35
N LYS A 193 9.04 -4.72 -8.97
CA LYS A 193 9.61 -4.97 -10.30
C LYS A 193 9.92 -6.45 -10.55
N SER A 194 9.27 -7.02 -11.57
CA SER A 194 9.44 -8.40 -12.04
C SER A 194 9.18 -9.50 -11.00
N ALA A 195 8.64 -9.18 -9.82
CA ALA A 195 8.39 -10.19 -8.78
C ALA A 195 7.40 -11.26 -9.24
N ASN A 196 6.52 -10.95 -10.21
CA ASN A 196 5.59 -11.88 -10.84
C ASN A 196 6.24 -12.90 -11.80
N THR A 197 7.51 -12.75 -12.16
CA THR A 197 8.20 -13.67 -13.09
C THR A 197 9.51 -14.25 -12.53
N MET A 198 10.11 -13.65 -11.50
CA MET A 198 11.36 -14.15 -10.92
C MET A 198 11.18 -15.50 -10.22
N ALA A 199 12.07 -16.46 -10.50
CA ALA A 199 12.04 -17.82 -9.95
C ALA A 199 12.00 -17.87 -8.42
N ALA A 200 12.66 -16.92 -7.76
CA ALA A 200 12.66 -16.80 -6.30
C ALA A 200 11.24 -16.64 -5.69
N PHE A 201 10.24 -16.25 -6.49
CA PHE A 201 8.85 -16.10 -6.05
C PHE A 201 7.90 -17.12 -6.70
N ASP A 202 8.42 -18.13 -7.41
CA ASP A 202 7.58 -19.17 -8.03
C ASP A 202 6.71 -19.87 -6.98
N SER A 203 7.28 -20.17 -5.81
CA SER A 203 6.54 -20.80 -4.69
C SER A 203 5.35 -19.95 -4.24
N LEU A 204 5.45 -18.62 -4.22
CA LEU A 204 4.31 -17.75 -3.89
C LEU A 204 3.20 -17.88 -4.94
N ARG A 205 3.54 -17.84 -6.23
CA ARG A 205 2.58 -17.92 -7.33
C ARG A 205 1.93 -19.30 -7.43
N ALA A 206 2.75 -20.36 -7.44
CA ALA A 206 2.29 -21.74 -7.57
C ALA A 206 1.34 -22.15 -6.44
N ASN A 207 1.45 -21.52 -5.27
CA ASN A 207 0.61 -21.80 -4.11
C ASN A 207 -0.46 -20.72 -3.85
N ASN A 208 -0.71 -19.81 -4.81
CA ASN A 208 -1.70 -18.72 -4.68
C ASN A 208 -1.56 -17.87 -3.40
N ARG A 209 -0.31 -17.65 -2.96
CA ARG A 209 0.02 -16.92 -1.73
C ARG A 209 0.22 -15.43 -1.96
N ILE A 210 0.09 -14.94 -3.19
CA ILE A 210 -0.05 -13.51 -3.47
C ILE A 210 -1.55 -13.22 -3.47
N LEU A 211 -2.08 -12.73 -2.35
CA LEU A 211 -3.52 -12.54 -2.18
C LEU A 211 -4.07 -11.31 -2.92
N GLY A 212 -3.20 -10.37 -3.29
CA GLY A 212 -3.57 -9.19 -4.05
C GLY A 212 -2.45 -8.16 -4.08
N THR A 213 -2.60 -7.18 -4.98
CA THR A 213 -1.69 -6.05 -5.13
C THR A 213 -2.50 -4.78 -5.34
N GLN A 214 -2.01 -3.67 -4.80
CA GLN A 214 -2.64 -2.37 -4.98
C GLN A 214 -1.56 -1.29 -5.07
N ASP A 215 -1.67 -0.43 -6.07
CA ASP A 215 -0.96 0.85 -6.11
C ASP A 215 -1.89 1.93 -5.53
N PHE A 216 -1.48 2.55 -4.43
CA PHE A 216 -2.23 3.63 -3.77
C PHE A 216 -1.84 5.02 -4.30
N VAL A 217 -0.74 5.13 -5.04
CA VAL A 217 -0.27 6.37 -5.66
C VAL A 217 -0.91 6.52 -7.04
N SER A 218 -0.90 5.46 -7.83
CA SER A 218 -1.50 5.37 -9.17
C SER A 218 -2.46 4.18 -9.28
N PRO A 219 -3.71 4.30 -8.80
CA PRO A 219 -4.68 3.20 -8.85
C PRO A 219 -4.82 2.57 -10.25
N GLY A 220 -4.78 1.24 -10.32
CA GLY A 220 -4.85 0.49 -11.58
C GLY A 220 -3.50 0.27 -12.28
N ASN A 221 -2.43 0.86 -11.78
CA ASN A 221 -1.08 0.59 -12.25
C ASN A 221 -0.66 -0.87 -11.96
N ASN A 222 0.21 -1.42 -12.81
CA ASN A 222 0.77 -2.76 -12.62
C ASN A 222 2.06 -2.66 -11.78
N VAL A 223 1.96 -3.12 -10.53
CA VAL A 223 3.05 -3.06 -9.52
C VAL A 223 4.29 -3.88 -9.88
N TYR A 224 4.23 -4.72 -10.92
CA TYR A 224 5.33 -5.56 -11.37
C TYR A 224 6.09 -5.02 -12.58
N GLN A 225 5.66 -3.90 -13.17
CA GLN A 225 6.29 -3.34 -14.37
C GLN A 225 7.78 -3.07 -14.17
N ASN A 226 8.55 -3.13 -15.26
CA ASN A 226 10.00 -2.89 -15.24
C ASN A 226 10.39 -1.46 -14.85
N THR A 227 9.44 -0.52 -14.92
CA THR A 227 9.55 0.88 -14.48
C THR A 227 9.34 1.06 -12.97
N MET A 228 8.82 0.04 -12.27
CA MET A 228 8.67 0.07 -10.82
C MET A 228 10.02 -0.04 -10.12
N SER A 229 10.08 0.39 -8.87
CA SER A 229 11.27 0.19 -8.04
C SER A 229 11.54 -1.30 -7.83
N SER A 230 12.83 -1.67 -7.77
CA SER A 230 13.26 -3.00 -7.34
C SER A 230 13.33 -3.16 -5.83
N HIS A 231 13.20 -2.06 -5.06
CA HIS A 231 13.34 -2.10 -3.60
C HIS A 231 12.33 -3.06 -2.95
N GLY A 232 11.05 -2.96 -3.30
CA GLY A 232 10.03 -3.88 -2.78
C GLY A 232 10.23 -5.32 -3.22
N THR A 233 10.81 -5.56 -4.40
CA THR A 233 11.23 -6.91 -4.82
C THR A 233 12.33 -7.45 -3.91
N TYR A 234 13.33 -6.64 -3.53
CA TYR A 234 14.37 -7.04 -2.59
C TYR A 234 13.80 -7.33 -1.20
N VAL A 235 12.96 -6.43 -0.67
CA VAL A 235 12.25 -6.63 0.60
C VAL A 235 11.48 -7.95 0.57
N LEU A 236 10.65 -8.17 -0.46
CA LEU A 236 9.89 -9.41 -0.60
C LEU A 236 10.79 -10.65 -0.67
N SER A 237 11.96 -10.55 -1.30
CA SER A 237 12.93 -11.66 -1.40
C SER A 237 13.50 -12.09 -0.05
N THR A 238 13.72 -11.12 0.86
CA THR A 238 14.21 -11.42 2.21
C THR A 238 13.16 -12.12 3.08
N MET A 239 11.89 -11.96 2.73
CA MET A 239 10.77 -12.52 3.49
C MET A 239 10.31 -13.84 2.88
N ALA A 240 9.93 -13.83 1.61
CA ALA A 240 9.19 -14.90 0.94
C ALA A 240 9.96 -15.55 -0.21
N GLY A 241 11.25 -15.22 -0.40
CA GLY A 241 12.10 -15.85 -1.39
C GLY A 241 12.21 -17.35 -1.16
N TRP A 242 12.06 -18.14 -2.22
CA TRP A 242 12.20 -19.59 -2.21
C TRP A 242 12.98 -20.08 -3.41
N LEU A 243 14.30 -20.18 -3.22
CA LEU A 243 15.24 -20.73 -4.18
C LEU A 243 16.30 -21.55 -3.42
N PRO A 244 15.96 -22.79 -3.02
CA PRO A 244 16.86 -23.63 -2.23
C PRO A 244 18.27 -23.74 -2.83
N GLY A 245 19.28 -23.61 -2.00
CA GLY A 245 20.69 -23.55 -2.40
C GLY A 245 21.18 -22.13 -2.73
N GLN A 246 20.29 -21.16 -2.95
CA GLN A 246 20.66 -19.80 -3.34
C GLN A 246 20.10 -18.73 -2.40
N LEU A 247 18.78 -18.76 -2.13
CA LEU A 247 18.07 -17.76 -1.34
C LEU A 247 16.81 -18.37 -0.72
N ILE A 248 16.68 -18.34 0.60
CA ILE A 248 15.45 -18.67 1.30
C ILE A 248 15.16 -17.53 2.29
N GLY A 249 13.99 -16.92 2.15
CA GLY A 249 13.53 -15.86 3.04
C GLY A 249 13.23 -16.34 4.46
N THR A 250 12.90 -15.41 5.35
CA THR A 250 12.62 -15.69 6.77
C THR A 250 11.20 -16.20 7.05
N ALA A 251 10.29 -16.05 6.10
CA ALA A 251 8.92 -16.55 6.13
C ALA A 251 8.50 -17.05 4.75
N PRO A 252 9.21 -18.06 4.18
CA PRO A 252 9.07 -18.45 2.78
C PRO A 252 7.70 -19.04 2.44
N HIS A 253 6.91 -19.42 3.44
CA HIS A 253 5.57 -19.97 3.29
C HIS A 253 4.44 -19.06 3.77
N ALA A 254 4.74 -17.77 4.00
CA ALA A 254 3.72 -16.76 4.24
C ALA A 254 2.91 -16.44 2.97
N ASN A 255 1.75 -15.83 3.22
CA ASN A 255 0.86 -15.21 2.24
C ASN A 255 1.01 -13.68 2.23
#